data_AF-A0A0K0CTP4-F1
#
_entry.id   AF-A0A0K0CTP4-F1
#
_cell.length_a   1.000
_cell.length_b   1.000
_cell.length_c   1.000
_cell.angle_alpha   90.00
_cell.angle_beta   90.00
_cell.angle_gamma   90.00
#
_symmetry.space_group_name_H-M   'P 1'
#
loop_
_entity.id
_entity.type
_entity.pdbx_description
1 polymer ?
#
loop_
_entity_poly.entity_id
_entity_poly.type
_entity_poly.pdbx_seq_one_letter_code
_entity_poly.pdbx_strand_id
1 'polypeptide(L)'
;MVGTESGVLCSLHYILDALESSQAARFLLLSSGAKSFIILISRPRYLLPDLPNPEQPHDGIGVQGAGGLAAEHQALLLLREPQAVQPYNRPRFFPLRVLILLCAVAVTCCVTSCMLFLVPVVVGRGIIYSLTGYSNVHELYTVGAGMYVCWMFVKLTLLSLHWFNLGVNHLKEAIVNSLNITCRLLVVCIPIVFVIPMLMGTYFQLVIITPLRLSHQQTSLVFLWQDWAMGVLHMKIVCGAIMMGPEWWMRQVFDQIYQDGIRNLRAGFILSQLVFPVILFLSSLLAFPYLMARFYIFLTVVGFLKWQLSKIQGLAENIRNERYLVGTRLVNYERNGIAASPTEATVSP
;
A
#
# COMPACT_ATOMS: atom_id res chain seq x y z
N MET A 1 20.71 0.77 -16.06
CA MET A 1 19.96 0.66 -17.33
C MET A 1 19.13 -0.63 -17.47
N VAL A 2 19.27 -1.63 -16.59
CA VAL A 2 18.45 -2.88 -16.61
C VAL A 2 17.16 -2.79 -15.75
N GLY A 3 17.02 -1.78 -14.89
CA GLY A 3 15.84 -1.61 -14.01
C GLY A 3 14.65 -0.85 -14.61
N THR A 4 14.81 -0.25 -15.79
CA THR A 4 13.77 0.57 -16.45
C THR A 4 12.82 -0.27 -17.29
N GLU A 5 13.30 -1.37 -17.89
CA GLU A 5 12.47 -2.24 -18.73
C GLU A 5 11.55 -3.13 -17.88
N SER A 6 12.00 -3.56 -16.70
CA SER A 6 11.21 -4.37 -15.77
C SER A 6 10.04 -3.61 -15.14
N GLY A 7 10.18 -2.30 -14.91
CA GLY A 7 9.07 -1.46 -14.41
C GLY A 7 7.97 -1.24 -15.44
N VAL A 8 8.34 -1.07 -16.72
CA VAL A 8 7.39 -0.89 -17.83
C VAL A 8 6.68 -2.21 -18.14
N LEU A 9 7.40 -3.33 -18.13
CA LEU A 9 6.83 -4.67 -18.29
C LEU A 9 5.86 -5.03 -17.15
N CYS A 10 6.20 -4.73 -15.89
CA CYS A 10 5.29 -4.94 -14.76
C CYS A 10 4.05 -4.04 -14.82
N SER A 11 4.21 -2.78 -15.26
CA SER A 11 3.07 -1.86 -15.43
C SER A 11 2.16 -2.31 -16.57
N LEU A 12 2.74 -2.79 -17.68
CA LEU A 12 2.00 -3.37 -18.80
C LEU A 12 1.29 -4.67 -18.40
N HIS A 13 1.93 -5.53 -17.61
CA HIS A 13 1.31 -6.77 -17.12
C HIS A 13 0.11 -6.47 -16.21
N TYR A 14 0.26 -5.53 -15.28
CA TYR A 14 -0.81 -5.11 -14.37
C TYR A 14 -1.97 -4.43 -15.12
N ILE A 15 -1.67 -3.65 -16.17
CA ILE A 15 -2.68 -3.04 -17.04
C ILE A 15 -3.36 -4.11 -17.91
N LEU A 16 -2.61 -5.10 -18.42
CA LEU A 16 -3.19 -6.23 -19.18
C LEU A 16 -4.18 -7.01 -18.30
N ASP A 17 -3.80 -7.31 -17.05
CA ASP A 17 -4.62 -8.03 -16.07
C ASP A 17 -5.83 -7.21 -15.60
N ALA A 18 -5.66 -5.88 -15.45
CA ALA A 18 -6.75 -4.96 -15.14
C ALA A 18 -7.74 -4.77 -16.31
N LEU A 19 -7.25 -4.85 -17.56
CA LEU A 19 -8.07 -4.84 -18.77
C LEU A 19 -8.77 -6.20 -18.96
N GLU A 20 -8.13 -7.30 -18.54
CA GLU A 20 -8.68 -8.66 -18.60
C GLU A 20 -9.81 -8.88 -17.58
N SER A 21 -9.66 -8.34 -16.37
CA SER A 21 -10.62 -8.49 -15.27
C SER A 21 -11.86 -7.58 -15.37
N SER A 22 -11.82 -6.51 -16.16
CA SER A 22 -12.97 -5.61 -16.33
C SER A 22 -13.93 -6.13 -17.40
N GLN A 23 -14.93 -6.91 -16.96
CA GLN A 23 -16.07 -7.33 -17.80
C GLN A 23 -16.71 -6.17 -18.59
N ALA A 24 -16.69 -4.95 -18.04
CA ALA A 24 -17.23 -3.75 -18.68
C ALA A 24 -16.38 -3.22 -19.85
N ALA A 25 -15.05 -3.35 -19.81
CA ALA A 25 -14.17 -2.93 -20.90
C ALA A 25 -14.30 -3.88 -22.11
N ARG A 26 -14.38 -5.20 -21.84
CA ARG A 26 -14.75 -6.20 -22.85
C ARG A 26 -16.14 -5.91 -23.43
N PHE A 27 -17.12 -5.56 -22.61
CA PHE A 27 -18.47 -5.24 -23.07
C PHE A 27 -18.55 -3.93 -23.89
N LEU A 28 -17.80 -2.88 -23.55
CA LEU A 28 -17.81 -1.62 -24.31
C LEU A 28 -17.00 -1.69 -25.61
N LEU A 29 -15.82 -2.34 -25.60
CA LEU A 29 -15.01 -2.56 -26.80
C LEU A 29 -15.68 -3.55 -27.76
N LEU A 30 -16.24 -4.65 -27.27
CA LEU A 30 -17.02 -5.55 -28.13
C LEU A 30 -18.37 -4.93 -28.51
N SER A 31 -19.09 -4.23 -27.62
CA SER A 31 -20.45 -3.76 -27.99
C SER A 31 -20.45 -2.55 -28.92
N SER A 32 -19.53 -1.59 -28.82
CA SER A 32 -19.57 -0.42 -29.71
C SER A 32 -19.04 -0.73 -31.11
N GLY A 33 -17.97 -1.53 -31.20
CA GLY A 33 -17.39 -1.97 -32.47
C GLY A 33 -18.18 -3.10 -33.13
N ALA A 34 -18.54 -4.15 -32.38
CA ALA A 34 -19.22 -5.30 -32.97
C ALA A 34 -20.70 -5.04 -33.23
N LYS A 35 -21.45 -4.25 -32.43
CA LYS A 35 -22.87 -3.99 -32.75
C LYS A 35 -23.02 -3.18 -34.03
N SER A 36 -22.18 -2.16 -34.23
CA SER A 36 -22.20 -1.33 -35.45
C SER A 36 -21.84 -2.13 -36.70
N PHE A 37 -20.88 -3.06 -36.60
CA PHE A 37 -20.47 -3.93 -37.72
C PHE A 37 -21.40 -5.14 -37.94
N ILE A 38 -21.99 -5.71 -36.89
CA ILE A 38 -23.01 -6.77 -36.98
C ILE A 38 -24.27 -6.21 -37.63
N ILE A 39 -24.68 -4.98 -37.33
CA ILE A 39 -25.81 -4.31 -38.00
C ILE A 39 -25.49 -4.03 -39.48
N LEU A 40 -24.23 -3.72 -39.82
CA LEU A 40 -23.80 -3.49 -41.21
C LEU A 40 -23.71 -4.79 -42.04
N ILE A 41 -23.38 -5.92 -41.42
CA ILE A 41 -23.30 -7.25 -42.07
C ILE A 41 -24.65 -7.99 -42.05
N SER A 42 -25.47 -7.77 -41.03
CA SER A 42 -26.81 -8.35 -40.90
C SER A 42 -27.83 -7.54 -41.70
N ARG A 43 -27.59 -7.39 -43.01
CA ARG A 43 -28.68 -7.18 -43.97
C ARG A 43 -29.17 -8.59 -44.32
N PRO A 44 -30.21 -9.12 -43.65
CA PRO A 44 -30.64 -10.49 -43.87
C PRO A 44 -31.24 -10.53 -45.28
N ARG A 45 -30.51 -11.15 -46.22
CA ARG A 45 -31.13 -11.60 -47.47
C ARG A 45 -31.07 -13.12 -47.53
N TYR A 46 -31.57 -13.75 -46.47
CA TYR A 46 -32.00 -15.14 -46.43
C TYR A 46 -33.17 -15.21 -45.45
N LEU A 47 -34.31 -14.72 -45.90
CA LEU A 47 -35.59 -15.26 -45.47
C LEU A 47 -35.62 -16.73 -45.92
N LEU A 48 -36.17 -17.59 -45.05
CA LEU A 48 -36.63 -18.94 -45.37
C LEU A 48 -37.17 -19.00 -46.82
N PRO A 49 -36.91 -20.07 -47.59
CA PRO A 49 -37.80 -20.39 -48.69
C PRO A 49 -39.19 -20.57 -48.07
N ASP A 50 -40.21 -19.91 -48.62
CA ASP A 50 -41.61 -20.16 -48.27
C ASP A 50 -41.87 -21.66 -48.47
N LEU A 51 -41.87 -22.42 -47.37
CA LEU A 51 -42.43 -23.77 -47.37
C LEU A 51 -43.94 -23.61 -47.54
N PRO A 52 -44.60 -24.40 -48.41
CA PRO A 52 -46.05 -24.45 -48.42
C PRO A 52 -46.48 -24.89 -47.01
N ASN A 53 -47.29 -24.07 -46.36
CA ASN A 53 -47.90 -24.39 -45.08
C ASN A 53 -48.63 -25.75 -45.23
N PRO A 54 -48.19 -26.83 -44.55
CA PRO A 54 -49.03 -28.02 -44.51
C PRO A 54 -50.26 -27.64 -43.70
N GLU A 55 -51.42 -27.71 -44.35
CA GLU A 55 -52.72 -27.54 -43.73
C GLU A 55 -52.75 -28.34 -42.42
N GLN A 56 -53.07 -27.67 -41.31
CA GLN A 56 -53.35 -28.33 -40.04
C GLN A 56 -54.63 -29.17 -40.19
N PRO A 57 -54.60 -30.49 -39.93
CA PRO A 57 -55.77 -31.19 -39.45
C PRO A 57 -55.76 -31.15 -37.92
N HIS A 58 -56.87 -30.67 -37.37
CA HIS A 58 -57.23 -30.89 -35.97
C HIS A 58 -57.24 -32.40 -35.64
N ASP A 59 -56.67 -32.75 -34.48
CA ASP A 59 -57.25 -33.61 -33.41
C ASP A 59 -56.22 -34.54 -32.75
N GLY A 60 -56.35 -34.70 -31.42
CA GLY A 60 -55.87 -35.89 -30.72
C GLY A 60 -55.05 -35.70 -29.43
N ILE A 61 -55.75 -35.45 -28.32
CA ILE A 61 -55.63 -36.09 -27.00
C ILE A 61 -54.26 -36.72 -26.59
N GLY A 62 -53.68 -36.18 -25.52
CA GLY A 62 -53.11 -36.94 -24.40
C GLY A 62 -51.64 -37.36 -24.49
N VAL A 63 -50.83 -36.93 -23.52
CA VAL A 63 -50.27 -37.75 -22.42
C VAL A 63 -49.18 -36.92 -21.72
N GLN A 64 -49.42 -36.61 -20.44
CA GLN A 64 -48.39 -36.15 -19.50
C GLN A 64 -47.40 -37.30 -19.29
N GLY A 65 -46.19 -37.15 -19.85
CA GLY A 65 -45.09 -38.10 -19.68
C GLY A 65 -43.95 -37.45 -18.91
N ALA A 66 -43.72 -37.93 -17.69
CA ALA A 66 -42.61 -37.54 -16.82
C ALA A 66 -41.26 -37.80 -17.51
N GLY A 67 -40.58 -36.73 -17.91
CA GLY A 67 -39.21 -36.77 -18.38
C GLY A 67 -38.52 -35.49 -17.95
N GLY A 68 -37.49 -35.58 -17.10
CA GLY A 68 -36.73 -34.42 -16.63
C GLY A 68 -36.06 -33.66 -17.79
N LEU A 69 -35.35 -32.55 -17.49
CA LEU A 69 -34.67 -31.71 -18.50
C LEU A 69 -33.92 -32.49 -19.60
N ALA A 70 -33.37 -33.67 -19.26
CA ALA A 70 -32.71 -34.56 -20.21
C ALA A 70 -33.65 -35.14 -21.29
N ALA A 71 -34.90 -35.47 -20.97
CA ALA A 71 -35.89 -35.97 -21.92
C ALA A 71 -36.42 -34.86 -22.83
N GLU A 72 -36.56 -33.63 -22.33
CA GLU A 72 -36.87 -32.46 -23.17
C GLU A 72 -35.70 -32.11 -24.09
N HIS A 73 -34.45 -32.20 -23.61
CA HIS A 73 -33.26 -32.02 -24.45
C HIS A 73 -33.10 -33.12 -25.50
N GLN A 74 -33.41 -34.37 -25.13
CA GLN A 74 -33.44 -35.51 -26.06
C GLN A 74 -34.57 -35.33 -27.09
N ALA A 75 -35.74 -34.84 -26.68
CA ALA A 75 -36.85 -34.52 -27.58
C ALA A 75 -36.50 -33.36 -28.54
N LEU A 76 -35.78 -32.34 -28.08
CA LEU A 76 -35.26 -31.25 -28.94
C LEU A 76 -34.23 -31.75 -29.96
N LEU A 77 -33.43 -32.77 -29.62
CA LEU A 77 -32.52 -33.41 -30.58
C LEU A 77 -33.27 -34.28 -31.59
N LEU A 78 -34.41 -34.89 -31.21
CA LEU A 78 -35.24 -35.73 -32.09
C LEU A 78 -36.20 -34.92 -32.98
N LEU A 79 -36.63 -33.73 -32.54
CA LEU A 79 -37.37 -32.73 -33.35
C LEU A 79 -36.49 -32.07 -34.40
N ARG A 80 -35.16 -32.23 -34.31
CA ARG A 80 -34.26 -31.85 -35.39
C ARG A 80 -34.40 -32.88 -36.51
N GLU A 81 -35.39 -32.66 -37.37
CA GLU A 81 -35.53 -33.34 -38.66
C GLU A 81 -34.14 -33.52 -39.28
N PRO A 82 -33.82 -34.68 -39.88
CA PRO A 82 -32.53 -34.90 -40.51
C PRO A 82 -32.39 -33.77 -41.53
N GLN A 83 -31.56 -32.78 -41.22
CA GLN A 83 -31.28 -31.67 -42.10
C GLN A 83 -30.73 -32.35 -43.35
N ALA A 84 -31.57 -32.51 -44.37
CA ALA A 84 -31.14 -33.00 -45.68
C ALA A 84 -29.90 -32.17 -45.98
N VAL A 85 -28.74 -32.83 -46.07
CA VAL A 85 -27.43 -32.18 -46.14
C VAL A 85 -27.52 -31.19 -47.28
N GLN A 86 -27.80 -29.92 -46.96
CA GLN A 86 -27.93 -28.93 -48.01
C GLN A 86 -26.50 -28.78 -48.54
N PRO A 87 -26.26 -29.06 -49.83
CA PRO A 87 -24.93 -28.94 -50.39
C PRO A 87 -24.48 -27.51 -50.12
N TYR A 88 -23.38 -27.35 -49.38
CA TYR A 88 -22.79 -26.05 -49.05
C TYR A 88 -22.41 -25.36 -50.36
N ASN A 89 -23.31 -24.53 -50.87
CA ASN A 89 -23.06 -23.77 -52.07
C ASN A 89 -22.19 -22.58 -51.69
N ARG A 90 -20.86 -22.78 -51.75
CA ARG A 90 -19.86 -21.76 -51.43
C ARG A 90 -20.15 -20.52 -52.28
N PRO A 91 -20.53 -19.37 -51.69
CA PRO A 91 -20.76 -18.17 -52.47
C PRO A 91 -19.45 -17.77 -53.16
N ARG A 92 -19.54 -17.39 -54.44
CA ARG A 92 -18.36 -17.12 -55.28
C ARG A 92 -17.33 -16.15 -54.67
N PHE A 93 -17.77 -15.22 -53.81
CA PHE A 93 -16.92 -14.23 -53.14
C PHE A 93 -16.69 -14.49 -51.64
N PHE A 94 -16.85 -15.73 -51.18
CA PHE A 94 -16.58 -16.11 -49.78
C PHE A 94 -15.19 -15.67 -49.25
N PRO A 95 -14.06 -15.94 -49.95
CA PRO A 95 -12.74 -15.55 -49.44
C PRO A 95 -12.56 -14.03 -49.36
N LEU A 96 -13.20 -13.28 -50.27
CA LEU A 96 -13.14 -11.82 -50.29
C LEU A 96 -13.85 -11.21 -49.07
N ARG A 97 -14.98 -11.79 -48.63
CA ARG A 97 -15.67 -11.35 -47.40
C ARG A 97 -14.82 -11.59 -46.16
N VAL A 98 -14.15 -12.74 -46.08
CA VAL A 98 -13.24 -13.05 -44.97
C VAL A 98 -12.03 -12.12 -44.97
N LEU A 99 -11.45 -11.83 -46.14
CA LEU A 99 -10.35 -10.87 -46.28
C LEU A 99 -10.77 -9.46 -45.84
N ILE A 100 -11.94 -8.99 -46.29
CA ILE A 100 -12.48 -7.68 -45.88
C ILE A 100 -12.72 -7.64 -44.37
N LEU A 101 -13.27 -8.72 -43.79
CA LEU A 101 -13.49 -8.82 -42.35
C LEU A 101 -12.17 -8.80 -41.58
N LEU A 102 -11.15 -9.53 -42.06
CA LEU A 102 -9.83 -9.56 -41.43
C LEU A 102 -9.15 -8.19 -41.51
N CYS A 103 -9.20 -7.52 -42.67
CA CYS A 103 -8.70 -6.17 -42.83
C CYS A 103 -9.45 -5.17 -41.94
N ALA A 104 -10.78 -5.27 -41.85
CA ALA A 104 -11.59 -4.41 -40.99
C ALA A 104 -11.23 -4.60 -39.51
N VAL A 105 -11.14 -5.85 -39.04
CA VAL A 105 -10.71 -6.17 -37.66
C VAL A 105 -9.30 -5.64 -37.40
N ALA A 106 -8.36 -5.85 -38.32
CA ALA A 106 -6.99 -5.35 -38.19
C ALA A 106 -6.95 -3.81 -38.10
N VAL A 107 -7.67 -3.11 -38.97
CA VAL A 107 -7.75 -1.63 -38.95
C VAL A 107 -8.39 -1.14 -37.65
N THR A 108 -9.51 -1.73 -37.20
CA THR A 108 -10.14 -1.33 -35.94
C THR A 108 -9.26 -1.61 -34.73
N CYS A 109 -8.50 -2.71 -34.73
CA CYS A 109 -7.56 -3.06 -33.67
C CYS A 109 -6.40 -2.06 -33.62
N CYS A 110 -5.82 -1.71 -34.77
CA CYS A 110 -4.77 -0.71 -34.88
C CYS A 110 -5.25 0.67 -34.39
N VAL A 111 -6.42 1.12 -34.86
CA VAL A 111 -6.99 2.41 -34.45
C VAL A 111 -7.28 2.43 -32.94
N THR A 112 -7.88 1.37 -32.40
CA THR A 112 -8.15 1.26 -30.97
C THR A 112 -6.86 1.30 -30.14
N SER A 113 -5.84 0.57 -30.58
CA SER A 113 -4.52 0.56 -29.94
C SER A 113 -3.88 1.95 -29.96
N CYS A 114 -3.90 2.63 -31.12
CA CYS A 114 -3.39 3.98 -31.24
C CYS A 114 -4.13 4.97 -30.32
N MET A 115 -5.46 4.89 -30.24
CA MET A 115 -6.25 5.79 -29.38
C MET A 115 -5.98 5.55 -27.90
N LEU A 116 -5.84 4.28 -27.49
CA LEU A 116 -5.50 3.92 -26.10
C LEU A 116 -4.12 4.45 -25.66
N PHE A 117 -3.18 4.67 -26.58
CA PHE A 117 -1.89 5.27 -26.27
C PHE A 117 -1.86 6.79 -26.44
N LEU A 118 -2.39 7.31 -27.56
CA LEU A 118 -2.30 8.73 -27.89
C LEU A 118 -3.17 9.60 -26.99
N VAL A 119 -4.39 9.18 -26.67
CA VAL A 119 -5.31 9.99 -25.85
C VAL A 119 -4.74 10.22 -24.45
N PRO A 120 -4.28 9.19 -23.71
CA PRO A 120 -3.59 9.40 -22.44
C PRO A 120 -2.37 10.32 -22.55
N VAL A 121 -1.51 10.14 -23.57
CA VAL A 121 -0.30 10.97 -23.70
C VAL A 121 -0.66 12.45 -23.88
N VAL A 122 -1.59 12.76 -24.77
CA VAL A 122 -1.98 14.15 -25.05
C VAL A 122 -2.63 14.80 -23.82
N VAL A 123 -3.54 14.08 -23.15
CA VAL A 123 -4.19 14.56 -21.92
C VAL A 123 -3.16 14.77 -20.80
N GLY A 124 -2.25 13.81 -20.62
CA GLY A 124 -1.19 13.90 -19.62
C GLY A 124 -0.27 15.09 -19.83
N ARG A 125 0.16 15.36 -21.08
CA ARG A 125 0.98 16.54 -21.40
C ARG A 125 0.24 17.83 -21.10
N GLY A 126 -1.04 17.93 -21.50
CA GLY A 126 -1.86 19.10 -21.25
C GLY A 126 -2.01 19.41 -19.76
N ILE A 127 -2.26 18.40 -18.94
CA ILE A 127 -2.44 18.55 -17.49
C ILE A 127 -1.13 18.97 -16.81
N ILE A 128 -0.01 18.30 -17.14
CA ILE A 128 1.29 18.62 -16.55
C ILE A 128 1.72 20.04 -16.93
N TYR A 129 1.57 20.40 -18.21
CA TYR A 129 1.88 21.74 -18.69
C TYR A 129 1.03 22.80 -17.96
N SER A 130 -0.28 22.55 -17.78
CA SER A 130 -1.17 23.48 -17.08
C SER A 130 -0.86 23.62 -15.59
N LEU A 131 -0.37 22.58 -14.92
CA LEU A 131 -0.10 22.59 -13.46
C LEU A 131 1.29 23.10 -13.11
N THR A 132 2.29 22.76 -13.92
CA THR A 132 3.71 23.01 -13.59
C THR A 132 4.40 24.00 -14.53
N GLY A 133 3.83 24.30 -15.70
CA GLY A 133 4.43 25.18 -16.71
C GLY A 133 5.69 24.63 -17.38
N TYR A 134 6.19 23.46 -16.95
CA TYR A 134 7.36 22.81 -17.53
C TYR A 134 6.96 21.88 -18.67
N SER A 135 7.70 21.96 -19.77
CA SER A 135 7.54 21.08 -20.94
C SER A 135 8.37 19.79 -20.85
N ASN A 136 9.43 19.79 -20.02
CA ASN A 136 10.36 18.68 -19.88
C ASN A 136 10.02 17.84 -18.65
N VAL A 137 9.09 16.91 -18.81
CA VAL A 137 8.74 15.90 -17.81
C VAL A 137 8.92 14.51 -18.43
N HIS A 138 9.41 13.54 -17.65
CA HIS A 138 9.57 12.18 -18.14
C HIS A 138 8.26 11.64 -18.72
N GLU A 139 8.37 11.02 -19.89
CA GLU A 139 7.25 10.43 -20.63
C GLU A 139 6.42 9.45 -19.79
N LEU A 140 7.06 8.78 -18.82
CA LEU A 140 6.37 7.88 -17.89
C LEU A 140 5.35 8.61 -17.00
N TYR A 141 5.69 9.79 -16.48
CA TYR A 141 4.76 10.57 -15.64
C TYR A 141 3.60 11.10 -16.48
N THR A 142 3.88 11.52 -17.72
CA THR A 142 2.89 11.98 -18.69
C THR A 142 1.88 10.89 -19.04
N VAL A 143 2.36 9.71 -19.45
CA VAL A 143 1.49 8.57 -19.77
C VAL A 143 0.68 8.15 -18.55
N GLY A 144 1.31 8.04 -17.38
CA GLY A 144 0.65 7.62 -16.14
C GLY A 144 -0.45 8.58 -15.70
N ALA A 145 -0.16 9.89 -15.68
CA ALA A 145 -1.13 10.91 -15.31
C ALA A 145 -2.32 10.93 -16.27
N GLY A 146 -2.05 10.93 -17.57
CA GLY A 146 -3.11 10.93 -18.58
C GLY A 146 -3.97 9.67 -18.56
N MET A 147 -3.36 8.49 -18.37
CA MET A 147 -4.10 7.23 -18.30
C MET A 147 -5.01 7.18 -17.08
N TYR A 148 -4.56 7.65 -15.92
CA TYR A 148 -5.37 7.73 -14.71
C TYR A 148 -6.57 8.67 -14.88
N VAL A 149 -6.37 9.83 -15.49
CA VAL A 149 -7.44 10.81 -15.72
C VAL A 149 -8.46 10.28 -16.73
N CYS A 150 -8.01 9.69 -17.83
CA CYS A 150 -8.89 9.03 -18.80
C CYS A 150 -9.70 7.92 -18.15
N TRP A 151 -9.07 7.09 -17.31
CA TRP A 151 -9.74 6.03 -16.57
C TRP A 151 -10.80 6.57 -15.60
N MET A 152 -10.47 7.62 -14.84
CA MET A 152 -11.41 8.27 -13.93
C MET A 152 -12.58 8.91 -14.67
N PHE A 153 -12.34 9.51 -15.84
CA PHE A 153 -13.40 10.09 -16.67
C PHE A 153 -14.37 9.02 -17.20
N VAL A 154 -13.85 7.89 -17.69
CA VAL A 154 -14.69 6.76 -18.13
C VAL A 154 -15.50 6.22 -16.96
N LYS A 155 -14.88 5.98 -15.80
CA LYS A 155 -15.61 5.54 -14.60
C LYS A 155 -16.67 6.54 -14.15
N LEU A 156 -16.34 7.83 -14.13
CA LEU A 156 -17.28 8.88 -13.75
C LEU A 156 -18.47 8.94 -14.71
N THR A 157 -18.24 8.78 -16.01
CA THR A 157 -19.31 8.78 -17.02
C THR A 157 -20.24 7.57 -16.84
N LEU A 158 -19.67 6.38 -16.68
CA LEU A 158 -20.48 5.16 -16.44
C LEU A 158 -21.25 5.24 -15.13
N LEU A 159 -20.63 5.78 -14.08
CA LEU A 159 -21.25 6.00 -12.80
C LEU A 159 -22.38 7.03 -12.92
N SER A 160 -22.13 8.15 -13.58
CA SER A 160 -23.12 9.20 -13.82
C SER A 160 -24.36 8.67 -14.54
N LEU A 161 -24.17 7.90 -15.63
CA LEU A 161 -25.27 7.24 -16.36
C LEU A 161 -26.07 6.28 -15.48
N HIS A 162 -25.40 5.54 -14.59
CA HIS A 162 -26.08 4.67 -13.64
C HIS A 162 -26.89 5.48 -12.61
N TRP A 163 -26.37 6.61 -12.14
CA TRP A 163 -26.97 7.40 -11.07
C TRP A 163 -28.14 8.25 -11.59
N PHE A 164 -28.10 8.68 -12.85
CA PHE A 164 -29.25 9.31 -13.52
C PHE A 164 -30.48 8.41 -13.52
N ASN A 165 -30.32 7.08 -13.56
CA ASN A 165 -31.45 6.14 -13.52
C ASN A 165 -31.97 5.84 -12.10
N LEU A 166 -31.25 6.21 -11.04
CA LEU A 166 -31.56 5.82 -9.65
C LEU A 166 -32.14 6.96 -8.79
N GLY A 167 -32.03 8.22 -9.20
CA GLY A 167 -32.60 9.39 -8.51
C GLY A 167 -31.67 10.08 -7.49
N VAL A 168 -31.98 11.35 -7.18
CA VAL A 168 -31.08 12.29 -6.45
C VAL A 168 -30.89 11.99 -4.96
N ASN A 169 -31.87 11.37 -4.30
CA ASN A 169 -31.78 11.07 -2.86
C ASN A 169 -30.76 9.96 -2.59
N HIS A 170 -30.73 8.91 -3.41
CA HIS A 170 -29.73 7.85 -3.35
C HIS A 170 -28.33 8.36 -3.73
N LEU A 171 -28.22 9.33 -4.65
CA LEU A 171 -26.96 10.02 -4.98
C LEU A 171 -26.36 10.70 -3.75
N LYS A 172 -27.18 11.42 -2.95
CA LYS A 172 -26.70 12.09 -1.74
C LYS A 172 -26.18 11.08 -0.71
N GLU A 173 -26.94 10.01 -0.46
CA GLU A 173 -26.53 8.96 0.49
C GLU A 173 -25.27 8.23 0.03
N ALA A 174 -25.16 7.92 -1.27
CA ALA A 174 -23.99 7.29 -1.86
C ALA A 174 -22.74 8.18 -1.75
N ILE A 175 -22.85 9.48 -2.04
CA ILE A 175 -21.73 10.43 -1.88
C ILE A 175 -21.28 10.50 -0.42
N VAL A 176 -22.21 10.68 0.53
CA VAL A 176 -21.86 10.81 1.95
C VAL A 176 -21.19 9.53 2.46
N ASN A 177 -21.71 8.36 2.09
CA ASN A 177 -21.12 7.09 2.48
C ASN A 177 -19.74 6.88 1.81
N SER A 178 -19.59 7.19 0.53
CA SER A 178 -18.30 7.14 -0.16
C SER A 178 -17.27 8.08 0.47
N LEU A 179 -17.64 9.32 0.78
CA LEU A 179 -16.75 10.27 1.44
C LEU A 179 -16.30 9.78 2.83
N ASN A 180 -17.21 9.20 3.61
CA ASN A 180 -16.87 8.62 4.92
C ASN A 180 -15.88 7.45 4.78
N ILE A 181 -16.12 6.52 3.85
CA ILE A 181 -15.20 5.40 3.57
C ILE A 181 -13.84 5.93 3.10
N THR A 182 -13.84 6.90 2.17
CA THR A 182 -12.60 7.53 1.68
C THR A 182 -11.83 8.23 2.79
N CYS A 183 -12.51 8.97 3.67
CA CYS A 183 -11.87 9.65 4.80
C CYS A 183 -11.21 8.63 5.75
N ARG A 184 -11.92 7.57 6.14
CA ARG A 184 -11.39 6.50 6.99
C ARG A 184 -10.20 5.80 6.35
N LEU A 185 -10.29 5.51 5.06
CA LEU A 185 -9.20 4.90 4.29
C LEU A 185 -7.98 5.83 4.27
N LEU A 186 -8.14 7.12 3.99
CA LEU A 186 -7.04 8.09 3.97
C LEU A 186 -6.34 8.17 5.33
N VAL A 187 -7.11 8.25 6.42
CA VAL A 187 -6.57 8.30 7.79
C VAL A 187 -5.72 7.07 8.12
N VAL A 188 -6.07 5.89 7.60
CA VAL A 188 -5.27 4.65 7.78
C VAL A 188 -4.11 4.56 6.80
N CYS A 189 -4.30 4.96 5.54
CA CYS A 189 -3.27 4.87 4.51
C CYS A 189 -2.11 5.85 4.73
N ILE A 190 -2.38 7.07 5.19
CA ILE A 190 -1.34 8.09 5.41
C ILE A 190 -0.21 7.56 6.32
N PRO A 191 -0.47 7.05 7.53
CA PRO A 191 0.61 6.56 8.39
C PRO A 191 1.25 5.27 7.85
N ILE A 192 0.50 4.39 7.17
CA ILE A 192 1.05 3.14 6.62
C ILE A 192 1.96 3.40 5.41
N VAL A 193 1.63 4.36 4.55
CA VAL A 193 2.36 4.64 3.30
C VAL A 193 3.47 5.67 3.48
N PHE A 194 3.28 6.63 4.39
CA PHE A 194 4.28 7.70 4.61
C PHE A 194 5.04 7.51 5.90
N VAL A 195 4.36 7.47 7.06
CA VAL A 195 5.03 7.53 8.36
C VAL A 195 5.87 6.28 8.65
N ILE A 196 5.29 5.09 8.51
CA ILE A 196 5.99 3.83 8.80
C ILE A 196 7.19 3.65 7.85
N PRO A 197 7.05 3.81 6.52
CA PRO A 197 8.19 3.76 5.60
C PRO A 197 9.26 4.81 5.92
N MET A 198 8.88 6.05 6.22
CA MET A 198 9.86 7.07 6.60
C MET A 198 10.67 6.65 7.83
N LEU A 199 10.01 6.19 8.90
CA LEU A 199 10.70 5.73 10.12
C LEU A 199 11.62 4.53 9.85
N MET A 200 11.12 3.54 9.11
CA MET A 200 11.88 2.34 8.77
C MET A 200 13.09 2.66 7.87
N GLY A 201 12.91 3.55 6.90
CA GLY A 201 13.95 4.02 5.99
C GLY A 201 15.06 4.78 6.71
N THR A 202 14.69 5.74 7.56
CA THR A 202 15.65 6.50 8.38
C THR A 202 16.42 5.58 9.34
N TYR A 203 15.74 4.61 9.96
CA TYR A 203 16.41 3.62 10.80
C TYR A 203 17.45 2.81 10.02
N PHE A 204 17.08 2.25 8.87
CA PHE A 204 17.98 1.48 8.03
C PHE A 204 19.18 2.30 7.54
N GLN A 205 18.93 3.54 7.12
CA GLN A 205 19.96 4.46 6.69
C GLN A 205 20.98 4.71 7.80
N LEU A 206 20.53 5.03 9.02
CA LEU A 206 21.42 5.34 10.15
C LEU A 206 22.19 4.13 10.68
N VAL A 207 21.52 2.97 10.79
CA VAL A 207 22.12 1.78 11.42
C VAL A 207 23.01 1.00 10.47
N ILE A 208 22.65 0.92 9.18
CA ILE A 208 23.35 0.05 8.23
C ILE A 208 24.14 0.89 7.22
N ILE A 209 23.50 1.85 6.54
CA ILE A 209 24.14 2.55 5.42
C ILE A 209 25.18 3.57 5.88
N THR A 210 24.88 4.38 6.90
CA THR A 210 25.79 5.39 7.43
C THR A 210 27.15 4.80 7.85
N PRO A 211 27.24 3.74 8.67
CA PRO A 211 28.53 3.17 9.05
C PRO A 211 29.25 2.45 7.90
N LEU A 212 28.52 1.87 6.93
CA LEU A 212 29.13 1.25 5.75
C LEU A 212 29.68 2.27 4.76
N ARG A 213 29.07 3.46 4.68
CA ARG A 213 29.39 4.47 3.67
C ARG A 213 30.46 5.46 4.13
N LEU A 214 30.46 5.85 5.40
CA LEU A 214 31.19 7.04 5.86
C LEU A 214 32.40 6.68 6.73
N SER A 215 33.50 7.39 6.50
CA SER A 215 34.64 7.46 7.43
C SER A 215 34.29 8.39 8.61
N HIS A 216 34.94 8.20 9.76
CA HIS A 216 34.53 8.71 11.08
C HIS A 216 34.30 10.24 11.20
N GLN A 217 34.76 11.07 10.25
CA GLN A 217 34.66 12.54 10.34
C GLN A 217 33.65 13.18 9.38
N GLN A 218 32.88 12.39 8.63
CA GLN A 218 31.91 12.92 7.67
C GLN A 218 30.47 12.78 8.17
N THR A 219 29.65 13.81 7.95
CA THR A 219 28.22 13.79 8.27
C THR A 219 27.42 13.23 7.10
N SER A 220 26.39 12.44 7.39
CA SER A 220 25.51 11.88 6.36
C SER A 220 24.49 12.91 5.89
N LEU A 221 24.36 13.09 4.57
CA LEU A 221 23.26 13.83 3.97
C LEU A 221 22.03 12.92 3.89
N VAL A 222 20.95 13.33 4.55
CA VAL A 222 19.66 12.62 4.60
C VAL A 222 18.79 13.12 3.45
N PHE A 223 18.49 12.24 2.49
CA PHE A 223 17.61 12.56 1.36
C PHE A 223 16.24 11.93 1.61
N LEU A 224 15.27 12.73 2.06
CA LEU A 224 13.96 12.24 2.53
C LEU A 224 13.26 11.32 1.52
N TRP A 225 13.28 11.66 0.23
CA TRP A 225 12.62 10.86 -0.80
C TRP A 225 13.29 9.50 -1.01
N GLN A 226 14.63 9.46 -0.92
CA GLN A 226 15.39 8.21 -1.03
C GLN A 226 15.14 7.32 0.20
N ASP A 227 15.17 7.90 1.39
CA ASP A 227 14.92 7.16 2.63
C ASP A 227 13.49 6.63 2.68
N TRP A 228 12.51 7.42 2.22
CA TRP A 228 11.13 6.95 2.05
C TRP A 228 11.05 5.74 1.13
N ALA A 229 11.65 5.81 -0.06
CA ALA A 229 11.63 4.72 -1.03
C ALA A 229 12.30 3.44 -0.48
N MET A 230 13.44 3.60 0.20
CA MET A 230 14.11 2.50 0.91
C MET A 230 13.21 1.92 2.00
N GLY A 231 12.51 2.77 2.75
CA GLY A 231 11.51 2.38 3.74
C GLY A 231 10.35 1.58 3.17
N VAL A 232 9.80 1.98 2.01
CA VAL A 232 8.72 1.25 1.32
C VAL A 232 9.19 -0.14 0.92
N LEU A 233 10.42 -0.26 0.43
CA LEU A 233 11.02 -1.55 0.09
C LEU A 233 11.11 -2.46 1.32
N HIS A 234 11.65 -1.96 2.43
CA HIS A 234 11.75 -2.73 3.68
C HIS A 234 10.38 -3.10 4.25
N MET A 235 9.43 -2.17 4.22
CA MET A 235 8.06 -2.43 4.64
C MET A 235 7.42 -3.56 3.83
N LYS A 236 7.69 -3.63 2.53
CA LYS A 236 7.22 -4.72 1.66
C LYS A 236 7.85 -6.06 2.06
N ILE A 237 9.14 -6.09 2.39
CA ILE A 237 9.81 -7.31 2.87
C ILE A 237 9.20 -7.75 4.20
N VAL A 238 9.03 -6.83 5.16
CA VAL A 238 8.42 -7.13 6.47
C VAL A 238 6.98 -7.61 6.31
N CYS A 239 6.19 -6.97 5.44
CA CYS A 239 4.83 -7.41 5.14
C CYS A 239 4.79 -8.82 4.54
N GLY A 240 5.71 -9.14 3.62
CA GLY A 240 5.85 -10.49 3.08
C GLY A 240 6.22 -11.52 4.15
N ALA A 241 7.15 -11.16 5.04
CA ALA A 241 7.56 -12.01 6.15
C ALA A 241 6.42 -12.24 7.16
N ILE A 242 5.58 -11.24 7.44
CA ILE A 242 4.39 -11.38 8.30
C ILE A 242 3.40 -12.36 7.67
N MET A 243 3.17 -12.27 6.35
CA MET A 243 2.24 -13.15 5.63
C MET A 243 2.72 -14.60 5.54
N MET A 244 4.04 -14.80 5.44
CA MET A 244 4.66 -16.13 5.43
C MET A 244 4.98 -16.66 6.84
N GLY A 245 4.85 -15.81 7.86
CA GLY A 245 5.22 -16.13 9.23
C GLY A 245 4.19 -17.02 9.94
N PRO A 246 4.49 -17.47 11.17
CA PRO A 246 3.54 -18.21 12.01
C PRO A 246 2.30 -17.37 12.37
N GLU A 247 1.31 -17.98 13.00
CA GLU A 247 0.05 -17.35 13.44
C GLU A 247 0.23 -16.36 14.61
N TRP A 248 1.03 -15.32 14.40
CA TRP A 248 1.27 -14.23 15.36
C TRP A 248 0.13 -13.21 15.36
N TRP A 249 0.10 -12.36 16.39
CA TRP A 249 -0.89 -11.29 16.53
C TRP A 249 -0.94 -10.34 15.31
N MET A 250 0.22 -9.99 14.71
CA MET A 250 0.24 -9.15 13.51
C MET A 250 -0.37 -9.83 12.30
N ARG A 251 -0.09 -11.13 12.09
CA ARG A 251 -0.66 -11.89 10.98
C ARG A 251 -2.18 -11.95 11.09
N GLN A 252 -2.70 -12.22 12.29
CA GLN A 252 -4.14 -12.21 12.56
C GLN A 252 -4.79 -10.84 12.27
N VAL A 253 -4.12 -9.73 12.64
CA VAL A 253 -4.60 -8.37 12.31
C VAL A 253 -4.65 -8.14 10.80
N PHE A 254 -3.65 -8.61 10.05
CA PHE A 254 -3.63 -8.51 8.59
C PHE A 254 -4.72 -9.36 7.93
N ASP A 255 -4.91 -10.59 8.39
CA ASP A 255 -5.97 -11.48 7.90
C ASP A 255 -7.35 -10.87 8.15
N GLN A 256 -7.55 -10.27 9.33
CA GLN A 256 -8.78 -9.56 9.67
C GLN A 256 -9.00 -8.33 8.79
N ILE A 257 -7.96 -7.55 8.47
CA ILE A 257 -8.05 -6.43 7.52
C ILE A 257 -8.42 -6.93 6.12
N TYR A 258 -7.85 -8.06 5.70
CA TYR A 258 -8.15 -8.68 4.42
C TYR A 258 -9.61 -9.15 4.34
N GLN A 259 -10.13 -9.76 5.40
CA GLN A 259 -11.53 -10.22 5.49
C GLN A 259 -12.55 -9.07 5.60
N ASP A 260 -12.26 -8.03 6.39
CA ASP A 260 -13.14 -6.86 6.55
C ASP A 260 -13.34 -6.10 5.22
N GLY A 261 -12.31 -6.13 4.36
CA GLY A 261 -12.30 -5.43 3.08
C GLY A 261 -12.36 -3.90 3.22
N ILE A 262 -12.38 -3.22 2.07
CA ILE A 262 -12.31 -1.74 2.04
C ILE A 262 -13.62 -1.09 2.49
N ARG A 263 -14.77 -1.75 2.27
CA ARG A 263 -16.10 -1.17 2.55
C ARG A 263 -16.40 -1.08 4.05
N ASN A 264 -15.96 -2.06 4.84
CA ASN A 264 -16.22 -2.14 6.29
C ASN A 264 -14.93 -1.92 7.09
N LEU A 265 -14.11 -0.96 6.67
CA LEU A 265 -12.80 -0.72 7.28
C LEU A 265 -12.93 -0.13 8.69
N ARG A 266 -12.51 -0.92 9.70
CA ARG A 266 -12.45 -0.51 11.11
C ARG A 266 -11.18 0.30 11.39
N ALA A 267 -11.19 1.58 11.02
CA ALA A 267 -10.01 2.46 11.11
C ALA A 267 -9.40 2.51 12.52
N GLY A 268 -10.22 2.59 13.58
CA GLY A 268 -9.72 2.62 14.96
C GLY A 268 -8.98 1.33 15.37
N PHE A 269 -9.45 0.17 14.91
CA PHE A 269 -8.79 -1.11 15.16
C PHE A 269 -7.42 -1.15 14.49
N ILE A 270 -7.35 -0.78 13.19
CA ILE A 270 -6.08 -0.78 12.44
C ILE A 270 -5.09 0.24 13.05
N LEU A 271 -5.56 1.43 13.41
CA LEU A 271 -4.71 2.45 14.01
C LEU A 271 -4.16 2.01 15.36
N SER A 272 -5.00 1.48 16.24
CA SER A 272 -4.61 1.13 17.60
C SER A 272 -3.82 -0.19 17.67
N GLN A 273 -4.17 -1.19 16.86
CA GLN A 273 -3.58 -2.52 16.94
C GLN A 273 -2.36 -2.66 16.04
N LEU A 274 -2.30 -1.96 14.90
CA LEU A 274 -1.19 -2.10 13.95
C LEU A 274 -0.31 -0.84 13.93
N VAL A 275 -0.90 0.31 13.59
CA VAL A 275 -0.12 1.51 13.25
C VAL A 275 0.59 2.09 14.47
N PHE A 276 -0.13 2.33 15.56
CA PHE A 276 0.42 2.92 16.78
C PHE A 276 1.55 2.08 17.40
N PRO A 277 1.41 0.76 17.64
CA PRO A 277 2.49 -0.04 18.21
C PRO A 277 3.71 -0.13 17.30
N VAL A 278 3.53 -0.20 15.97
CA VAL A 278 4.66 -0.22 15.01
C VAL A 278 5.39 1.13 15.00
N ILE A 279 4.66 2.25 14.97
CA ILE A 279 5.26 3.59 15.03
C ILE A 279 6.02 3.77 16.35
N LEU A 280 5.42 3.39 17.49
CA LEU A 280 6.09 3.48 18.78
C LEU A 280 7.35 2.62 18.85
N PHE A 281 7.28 1.40 18.33
CA PHE A 281 8.43 0.50 18.28
C PHE A 281 9.57 1.07 17.43
N LEU A 282 9.28 1.51 16.19
CA LEU A 282 10.28 2.11 15.30
C LEU A 282 10.83 3.42 15.87
N SER A 283 9.98 4.26 16.45
CA SER A 283 10.39 5.52 17.09
C SER A 283 11.27 5.24 18.30
N SER A 284 10.95 4.22 19.10
CA SER A 284 11.76 3.79 20.24
C SER A 284 13.12 3.27 19.79
N LEU A 285 13.19 2.48 18.71
CA LEU A 285 14.45 2.01 18.15
C LEU A 285 15.34 3.18 17.71
N LEU A 286 14.75 4.19 17.09
CA LEU A 286 15.46 5.38 16.64
C LEU A 286 15.93 6.26 17.82
N ALA A 287 15.10 6.38 18.86
CA ALA A 287 15.40 7.18 20.05
C ALA A 287 16.36 6.48 21.03
N PHE A 288 16.41 5.15 21.03
CA PHE A 288 17.19 4.34 21.98
C PHE A 288 18.68 4.75 22.08
N PRO A 289 19.48 4.83 20.99
CA PRO A 289 20.90 5.16 21.10
C PRO A 289 21.11 6.57 21.68
N TYR A 290 20.23 7.51 21.34
CA TYR A 290 20.28 8.87 21.85
C TYR A 290 19.93 8.97 23.34
N LEU A 291 18.87 8.27 23.75
CA LEU A 291 18.45 8.21 25.15
C LEU A 291 19.51 7.52 26.02
N MET A 292 20.10 6.43 25.54
CA MET A 292 21.19 5.74 26.24
C MET A 292 22.42 6.63 26.40
N ALA A 293 22.83 7.36 25.36
CA ALA A 293 23.96 8.29 25.45
C ALA A 293 23.71 9.40 26.47
N ARG A 294 22.51 10.01 26.46
CA ARG A 294 22.13 11.04 27.43
C ARG A 294 22.05 10.51 28.86
N PHE A 295 21.47 9.32 29.03
CA PHE A 295 21.39 8.68 30.33
C PHE A 295 22.78 8.38 30.90
N TYR A 296 23.69 7.86 30.08
CA TYR A 296 25.09 7.63 30.47
C TYR A 296 25.80 8.92 30.89
N ILE A 297 25.68 10.00 30.10
CA ILE A 297 26.26 11.31 30.43
C ILE A 297 25.67 11.85 31.74
N PHE A 298 24.36 11.73 31.94
CA PHE A 298 23.70 12.16 33.17
C PHE A 298 24.25 11.41 34.40
N LEU A 299 24.38 10.08 34.32
CA LEU A 299 24.93 9.27 35.41
C LEU A 299 26.37 9.65 35.76
N THR A 300 27.22 9.86 34.76
CA THR A 300 28.63 10.22 35.00
C THR A 300 28.77 11.61 35.61
N VAL A 301 27.97 12.59 35.15
CA VAL A 301 27.95 13.95 35.73
C VAL A 301 27.44 13.95 37.17
N VAL A 302 26.34 13.24 37.45
CA VAL A 302 25.83 13.13 38.83
C VAL A 302 26.83 12.43 39.75
N GLY A 303 27.47 11.36 39.26
CA GLY A 303 28.54 10.66 39.99
C GLY A 303 29.73 11.58 40.30
N PHE A 304 30.17 12.36 39.31
CA PHE A 304 31.25 13.33 39.48
C PHE A 304 30.87 14.44 40.48
N LEU A 305 29.66 15.00 40.40
CA LEU A 305 29.18 16.03 41.33
C LEU A 305 29.12 15.49 42.77
N LYS A 306 28.62 14.26 42.97
CA LYS A 306 28.61 13.62 44.30
C LYS A 306 30.02 13.43 44.83
N TRP A 307 30.95 12.97 43.99
CA TRP A 307 32.35 12.82 44.36
C TRP A 307 33.00 14.16 44.74
N GLN A 308 32.75 15.22 43.96
CA GLN A 308 33.22 16.58 44.25
C GLN A 308 32.66 17.11 45.57
N LEU A 309 31.37 16.94 45.82
CA LEU A 309 30.73 17.37 47.06
C LEU A 309 31.30 16.63 48.27
N SER A 310 31.53 15.31 48.16
CA SER A 310 32.17 14.53 49.22
C SER A 310 33.60 15.00 49.50
N LYS A 311 34.37 15.35 48.46
CA LYS A 311 35.71 15.93 48.64
C LYS A 311 35.67 17.29 49.31
N ILE A 312 34.77 18.18 48.90
CA ILE A 312 34.60 19.51 49.50
C ILE A 312 34.17 19.38 50.97
N GLN A 313 33.24 18.46 51.27
CA GLN A 313 32.84 18.17 52.65
C GLN A 313 34.01 17.68 53.49
N GLY A 314 34.81 16.73 52.99
CA GLY A 314 36.01 16.25 53.68
C GLY A 314 37.06 17.35 53.90
N LEU A 315 37.27 18.22 52.90
CA LEU A 315 38.14 19.40 53.05
C LEU A 315 37.58 20.39 54.08
N ALA A 316 36.28 20.65 54.07
CA ALA A 316 35.63 21.55 55.02
C ALA A 316 35.70 21.03 56.46
N GLU A 317 35.52 19.72 56.66
CA GLU A 317 35.71 19.06 57.96
C GLU A 317 37.16 19.15 58.42
N ASN A 318 38.14 18.93 57.54
CA ASN A 318 39.56 19.02 57.90
C ASN A 318 39.95 20.44 58.31
N ILE A 319 39.57 21.47 57.53
CA ILE A 319 39.81 22.88 57.88
C ILE A 319 39.17 23.22 59.22
N ARG A 320 37.93 22.74 59.45
CA ARG A 320 37.23 22.95 60.71
C ARG A 320 37.99 22.34 61.89
N ASN A 321 38.42 21.09 61.76
CA ASN A 321 39.16 20.38 62.80
C ASN A 321 40.51 21.03 63.10
N GLU A 322 41.25 21.48 62.08
CA GLU A 322 42.51 22.23 62.25
C GLU A 322 42.29 23.53 63.02
N ARG A 323 41.23 24.29 62.72
CA ARG A 323 40.88 25.51 63.47
C ARG A 323 40.59 25.23 64.95
N TYR A 324 39.86 24.16 65.24
CA TYR A 324 39.56 23.75 66.62
C TYR A 324 40.79 23.19 67.35
N LEU A 325 41.70 22.52 66.64
CA LEU A 325 42.98 22.03 67.17
C LEU A 325 43.95 23.18 67.50
N VAL A 326 43.97 24.27 66.72
CA VAL A 326 44.76 25.47 67.06
C VAL A 326 44.22 26.15 68.33
N GLY A 327 42.91 26.10 68.57
CA GLY A 327 42.29 26.62 69.79
C GLY A 327 42.58 25.81 71.05
N THR A 328 42.84 24.50 70.93
CA THR A 328 43.15 23.62 72.08
C THR A 328 44.65 23.35 72.26
N ARG A 329 45.48 23.53 71.23
CA ARG A 329 46.95 23.34 71.32
C ARG A 329 47.70 24.50 72.00
N LEU A 330 47.01 25.56 72.42
CA LEU A 330 47.61 26.71 73.13
C LEU A 330 47.24 26.80 74.63
N VAL A 331 46.62 25.77 75.23
CA VAL A 331 46.37 25.74 76.69
C VAL A 331 46.69 24.37 77.30
N ASN A 332 47.80 23.76 76.91
CA ASN A 332 48.52 22.89 77.84
C ASN A 332 49.57 23.78 78.52
N TYR A 333 49.15 24.46 79.59
CA TYR A 333 50.12 24.97 80.56
C TYR A 333 50.83 23.76 81.14
N GLU A 334 52.12 23.62 80.84
CA GLU A 334 53.05 22.93 81.71
C GLU A 334 52.81 23.46 83.12
N ARG A 335 52.16 22.65 83.97
CA ARG A 335 52.17 22.89 85.40
C ARG A 335 53.56 22.51 85.87
N ASN A 336 54.45 23.51 85.85
CA ASN A 336 55.78 23.46 86.43
C ASN A 336 55.76 22.71 87.76
N GLY A 337 56.75 21.83 87.92
CA GLY A 337 57.02 21.19 89.19
C GLY A 337 57.31 22.20 90.30
N ILE A 338 57.04 21.78 91.54
CA ILE A 338 57.92 21.86 92.72
C ILE A 338 57.11 21.45 93.98
N ALA A 339 57.78 20.62 94.81
CA ALA A 339 57.51 20.22 96.21
C ALA A 339 56.47 19.10 96.45
N ALA A 340 56.72 18.01 97.19
CA ALA A 340 57.82 17.64 98.09
C ALA A 340 57.97 16.10 98.21
N SER A 341 59.16 15.65 98.59
CA SER A 341 59.63 14.28 98.90
C SER A 341 59.24 13.81 100.32
N PRO A 342 59.81 12.74 100.91
CA PRO A 342 59.77 11.29 100.60
C PRO A 342 59.35 10.43 101.82
N THR A 343 58.81 9.21 101.63
CA THR A 343 58.74 8.13 102.67
C THR A 343 58.37 6.83 101.94
N GLU A 344 59.27 5.87 101.72
CA GLU A 344 59.88 4.88 102.63
C GLU A 344 59.03 3.62 102.85
N ALA A 345 59.69 2.45 102.66
CA ALA A 345 59.32 1.07 102.99
C ALA A 345 58.17 0.43 102.15
N THR A 346 58.22 -0.82 101.66
CA THR A 346 58.69 -2.08 102.28
C THR A 346 58.76 -3.13 101.13
N VAL A 347 59.89 -3.80 100.88
CA VAL A 347 60.24 -5.21 101.24
C VAL A 347 59.40 -6.32 100.56
N SER A 348 60.16 -7.20 99.89
CA SER A 348 59.92 -8.45 99.14
C SER A 348 59.28 -9.60 99.98
N PRO A 349 59.11 -10.86 99.51
CA PRO A 349 59.80 -11.63 98.45
C PRO A 349 58.99 -11.98 97.20
#